data_AF-A0A401TAG5-F1
#
_entry.id   AF-A0A401TAG5-F1
#
_cell.length_a   1.000
_cell.length_b   1.000
_cell.length_c   1.000
_cell.angle_alpha   90.00
_cell.angle_beta   90.00
_cell.angle_gamma   90.00
#
_symmetry.space_group_name_H-M   'P 1'
#
loop_
_entity.id
_entity.type
_entity.pdbx_description
1 polymer ?
#
loop_
_entity_poly.entity_id
_entity_poly.type
_entity_poly.pdbx_seq_one_letter_code
_entity_poly.pdbx_strand_id
1 'polypeptide(L)'
;MFEVLTSEASYLRSLKVLIEHFMNSRDLNDTIILRDKKTLFSCIARVKEVSESFLKDLEERMDESIMITDVCDIIYFHAQHNFQVYVDYVRNQLYQEQKYSQLM
;
A
#
# COMPACT_ATOMS: atom_id res chain seq x y z
N MET A 1 0.25 -8.47 18.21
CA MET A 1 0.10 -7.01 18.17
C MET A 1 1.37 -6.30 17.71
N PHE A 2 2.52 -6.44 18.39
CA PHE A 2 3.79 -5.90 17.90
C PHE A 2 4.16 -6.41 16.50
N GLU A 3 3.83 -7.67 16.20
CA GLU A 3 3.94 -8.24 14.85
C GLU A 3 3.10 -7.48 13.82
N VAL A 4 1.84 -7.12 14.13
CA VAL A 4 0.95 -6.37 13.21
C VAL A 4 1.56 -5.01 12.90
N LEU A 5 2.01 -4.28 13.92
CA LEU A 5 2.68 -2.98 13.74
C LEU A 5 3.95 -3.10 12.88
N THR A 6 4.84 -4.03 13.22
CA THR A 6 6.13 -4.18 12.54
C THR A 6 5.99 -4.70 11.11
N SER A 7 5.03 -5.60 10.87
CA SER A 7 4.72 -6.08 9.52
C SER A 7 4.08 -4.97 8.68
N GLU A 8 3.18 -4.16 9.24
CA GLU A 8 2.60 -3.00 8.54
C GLU A 8 3.65 -1.94 8.20
N ALA A 9 4.56 -1.60 9.13
CA ALA A 9 5.67 -0.69 8.86
C ALA A 9 6.59 -1.22 7.73
N SER A 10 6.83 -2.52 7.71
CA SER A 10 7.62 -3.18 6.67
C SER A 10 6.89 -3.19 5.32
N TYR A 11 5.57 -3.39 5.33
CA TYR A 11 4.73 -3.32 4.15
C TYR A 11 4.72 -1.91 3.55
N LEU A 12 4.50 -0.89 4.38
CA LEU A 12 4.55 0.51 3.97
C LEU A 12 5.90 0.90 3.35
N ARG A 13 7.01 0.43 3.93
CA ARG A 13 8.35 0.62 3.33
C ARG A 13 8.41 0.02 1.93
N SER A 14 7.84 -1.16 1.72
CA SER A 14 7.80 -1.81 0.40
C SER A 14 6.96 -1.01 -0.60
N LEU A 15 5.83 -0.45 -0.17
CA LEU A 15 5.00 0.44 -0.99
C LEU A 15 5.74 1.73 -1.38
N LYS A 16 6.49 2.31 -0.44
CA LYS A 16 7.34 3.48 -0.72
C LYS A 16 8.40 3.17 -1.77
N VAL A 17 9.07 2.01 -1.67
CA VAL A 17 10.03 1.58 -2.69
C VAL A 17 9.37 1.47 -4.06
N LEU A 18 8.20 0.81 -4.15
CA LEU A 18 7.46 0.66 -5.41
C LEU A 18 7.11 2.03 -6.02
N ILE A 19 6.66 2.98 -5.21
CA ILE A 19 6.24 4.30 -5.70
C ILE A 19 7.43 5.19 -6.05
N GLU A 20 8.39 5.32 -5.14
CA GLU A 20 9.49 6.27 -5.26
C GLU A 20 10.52 5.83 -6.29
N HIS A 21 10.89 4.55 -6.29
CA HIS A 21 11.94 4.03 -7.17
C HIS A 21 11.44 3.50 -8.51
N PHE A 22 10.17 3.11 -8.61
CA PHE A 22 9.63 2.59 -9.89
C PHE A 22 8.59 3.54 -10.48
N MET A 23 7.46 3.75 -9.81
CA MET A 23 6.38 4.59 -10.36
C MET A 23 6.83 6.03 -10.67
N ASN A 24 7.70 6.59 -9.84
CA ASN A 24 8.22 7.96 -10.00
C ASN A 24 9.60 8.02 -10.67
N SER A 25 10.15 6.87 -11.10
CA SER A 25 11.42 6.85 -11.84
C SER A 25 11.32 7.66 -13.12
N ARG A 26 12.26 8.59 -13.29
CA ARG A 26 12.35 9.41 -14.51
C ARG A 26 12.60 8.55 -15.74
N ASP A 27 13.58 7.64 -15.65
CA ASP A 27 13.97 6.78 -16.76
C ASP A 27 12.79 5.90 -17.22
N LEU A 28 12.02 5.37 -16.26
CA LEU A 28 10.82 4.60 -16.59
C LEU A 28 9.76 5.49 -17.24
N ASN A 29 9.52 6.68 -16.68
CA ASN A 29 8.52 7.63 -17.20
C ASN A 29 8.83 8.14 -18.61
N ASP A 30 10.11 8.27 -18.96
CA ASP A 30 10.54 8.69 -20.29
C ASP A 30 10.45 7.52 -21.30
N THR A 31 10.43 6.27 -20.82
CA THR A 31 10.39 5.05 -21.65
C THR A 31 8.98 4.51 -21.87
N ILE A 32 8.13 4.53 -20.84
CA ILE A 32 6.80 3.92 -20.87
C ILE A 32 5.71 4.93 -21.24
N ILE A 33 4.73 4.51 -22.03
CA ILE A 33 3.55 5.35 -22.28
C ILE A 33 2.67 5.46 -21.03
N LEU A 34 2.01 6.62 -20.87
CA LEU A 34 1.16 6.92 -19.71
C LEU A 34 0.07 5.87 -19.47
N ARG A 35 -0.50 5.29 -20.53
CA ARG A 35 -1.54 4.25 -20.42
C ARG A 35 -0.99 2.99 -19.76
N ASP A 36 0.17 2.53 -20.18
CA ASP A 36 0.79 1.32 -19.65
C ASP A 36 1.27 1.54 -18.22
N LYS A 37 1.79 2.74 -17.91
CA LYS A 37 2.08 3.15 -16.52
C LYS A 37 0.85 3.03 -15.63
N LYS A 38 -0.29 3.58 -16.07
CA LYS A 38 -1.55 3.49 -15.31
C LYS A 38 -1.99 2.04 -15.11
N THR A 39 -1.83 1.18 -16.11
CA THR A 39 -2.15 -0.25 -15.98
C THR A 39 -1.22 -0.94 -14.99
N LEU A 40 0.10 -0.69 -15.06
CA LEU A 40 1.11 -1.34 -14.20
C LEU A 40 0.98 -0.97 -12.71
N PHE A 41 0.74 0.30 -12.41
CA PHE A 41 0.74 0.78 -11.03
C PHE A 41 -0.67 0.95 -10.43
N SER A 42 -1.73 0.93 -11.27
CA SER A 42 -3.12 0.96 -10.81
C SER A 42 -3.36 2.06 -9.75
N CYS A 43 -4.11 1.76 -8.68
CA CYS A 43 -4.35 2.65 -7.55
C CYS A 43 -3.32 2.51 -6.40
N ILE A 44 -2.08 2.06 -6.66
CA ILE A 44 -1.08 1.81 -5.61
C ILE A 44 -0.79 3.01 -4.71
N ALA A 45 -0.87 4.23 -5.23
CA ALA A 45 -0.69 5.44 -4.43
C ALA A 45 -1.75 5.55 -3.32
N ARG A 46 -3.01 5.21 -3.62
CA ARG A 46 -4.10 5.19 -2.64
C ARG A 46 -3.93 4.06 -1.63
N VAL A 47 -3.38 2.91 -2.07
CA VAL A 47 -3.03 1.80 -1.17
C VAL A 47 -1.98 2.25 -0.14
N LYS A 48 -0.94 2.96 -0.58
CA LYS A 48 0.06 3.56 0.31
C LYS A 48 -0.59 4.53 1.30
N GLU A 49 -1.44 5.44 0.84
CA GLU A 49 -2.11 6.41 1.73
C GLU A 49 -2.94 5.71 2.83
N VAL A 50 -3.67 4.65 2.47
CA VAL A 50 -4.44 3.86 3.44
C VAL A 50 -3.53 3.12 4.43
N SER A 51 -2.44 2.51 3.95
CA SER A 51 -1.43 1.86 4.81
C SER A 51 -0.75 2.87 5.75
N GLU A 52 -0.45 4.08 5.29
CA GLU A 52 0.10 5.16 6.12
C GLU A 52 -0.86 5.59 7.23
N SER A 53 -2.14 5.77 6.90
CA SER A 53 -3.16 6.11 7.91
C SER A 53 -3.34 5.00 8.93
N PHE A 54 -3.38 3.74 8.49
CA PHE A 54 -3.56 2.60 9.37
C PHE A 54 -2.36 2.43 10.30
N LEU A 55 -1.13 2.51 9.79
CA LEU A 55 0.08 2.44 10.60
C LEU A 55 0.11 3.54 11.65
N LYS A 56 -0.24 4.77 11.27
CA LYS A 56 -0.28 5.91 12.17
C LYS A 56 -1.22 5.67 13.36
N ASP A 57 -2.42 5.17 13.12
CA ASP A 57 -3.39 4.88 14.19
C ASP A 57 -2.89 3.75 15.12
N LEU A 58 -2.16 2.77 14.57
CA LEU A 58 -1.50 1.72 15.38
C LEU A 58 -0.36 2.28 16.24
N GLU A 59 0.43 3.21 15.71
CA GLU A 59 1.51 3.89 16.44
C GLU A 59 0.96 4.76 17.57
N GLU A 60 -0.10 5.52 17.32
CA GLU A 60 -0.77 6.36 18.35
C GLU A 60 -1.27 5.50 19.53
N ARG A 61 -1.87 4.34 19.26
CA ARG A 61 -2.29 3.40 20.32
C ARG A 61 -1.13 2.85 21.14
N MET A 62 0.04 2.66 20.52
CA MET A 62 1.24 2.21 21.21
C MET A 62 1.81 3.28 22.14
N ASP A 63 1.71 4.55 21.75
CA ASP A 63 2.18 5.69 22.56
C ASP A 63 1.27 5.96 23.77
N GLU A 64 -0.02 5.60 23.69
CA GLU A 64 -1.00 5.80 24.77
C GLU A 64 -0.76 4.91 26.01
N SER A 65 -0.21 3.71 25.86
CA SER A 65 0.01 2.79 26.99
C SER A 65 1.11 1.75 26.70
N ILE A 66 2.04 1.60 27.65
CA ILE A 66 3.07 0.54 27.65
C ILE A 66 2.42 -0.85 27.66
N MET A 67 1.25 -0.98 28.31
CA MET A 67 0.42 -2.17 28.28
C MET A 67 -0.58 -2.01 27.15
N ILE A 68 -0.17 -2.45 25.96
CA ILE A 68 -0.99 -2.23 24.77
C ILE A 68 -2.28 -3.04 24.89
N THR A 69 -3.41 -2.34 24.89
CA THR A 69 -4.73 -2.94 24.80
C THR A 69 -4.98 -3.32 23.34
N ASP A 70 -5.76 -4.37 23.08
CA ASP A 70 -6.01 -4.92 21.74
C ASP A 70 -6.15 -3.88 20.61
N VAL A 71 -5.73 -4.23 19.39
CA VAL A 71 -5.81 -3.40 18.17
C VAL A 71 -6.99 -3.77 17.28
N CYS A 72 -7.82 -4.74 17.71
CA CYS A 72 -8.96 -5.21 16.92
C CYS A 72 -9.97 -4.12 16.57
N ASP A 73 -10.16 -3.11 17.41
CA ASP A 73 -11.04 -1.97 17.14
C ASP A 73 -10.52 -1.13 15.96
N ILE A 74 -9.22 -0.84 15.93
CA ILE A 74 -8.55 -0.12 14.84
C ILE A 74 -8.63 -0.95 13.55
N ILE A 75 -8.28 -2.24 13.61
CA ILE A 75 -8.33 -3.14 12.45
C ILE A 75 -9.76 -3.21 11.89
N TYR A 76 -10.75 -3.37 12.75
CA TYR A 76 -12.15 -3.45 12.35
C TYR A 76 -12.62 -2.17 11.67
N PHE A 77 -12.27 -1.01 12.23
CA PHE A 77 -12.59 0.28 11.65
C PHE A 77 -12.02 0.43 10.23
N HIS A 78 -10.71 0.18 10.06
CA HIS A 78 -10.04 0.30 8.77
C HIS A 78 -10.52 -0.73 7.74
N ALA A 79 -10.80 -1.95 8.19
CA ALA A 79 -11.37 -3.00 7.33
C ALA A 79 -12.73 -2.61 6.75
N GLN A 80 -13.57 -1.93 7.53
CA GLN A 80 -14.90 -1.50 7.07
C GLN A 80 -14.86 -0.25 6.18
N HIS A 81 -13.95 0.69 6.43
CA HIS A 81 -14.02 2.03 5.83
C HIS A 81 -12.92 2.32 4.81
N ASN A 82 -11.73 1.73 4.96
CA ASN A 82 -10.53 2.16 4.23
C ASN A 82 -9.98 1.06 3.31
N PHE A 83 -10.15 -0.22 3.64
CA PHE A 83 -9.50 -1.32 2.93
C PHE A 83 -10.12 -1.68 1.57
N GLN A 84 -11.22 -1.02 1.16
CA GLN A 84 -11.82 -1.20 -0.17
C GLN A 84 -10.82 -0.95 -1.31
N VAL A 85 -9.82 -0.07 -1.09
CA VAL A 85 -8.76 0.21 -2.08
C VAL A 85 -7.94 -1.02 -2.45
N TYR A 86 -7.71 -1.95 -1.52
CA TYR A 86 -6.97 -3.18 -1.77
C TYR A 86 -7.73 -4.10 -2.72
N VAL A 87 -9.06 -4.17 -2.58
CA VAL A 87 -9.92 -4.93 -3.49
C VAL A 87 -9.80 -4.39 -4.91
N ASP A 88 -9.83 -3.07 -5.09
CA ASP A 88 -9.69 -2.43 -6.39
C ASP A 88 -8.28 -2.66 -6.99
N TYR A 89 -7.25 -2.62 -6.16
CA TYR A 89 -5.88 -2.86 -6.58
C TYR A 89 -5.67 -4.31 -7.06
N VAL A 90 -6.09 -5.28 -6.23
CA VAL A 90 -5.93 -6.72 -6.51
C VAL A 90 -6.84 -7.17 -7.66
N ARG A 91 -8.03 -6.58 -7.81
CA ARG A 91 -8.91 -6.86 -8.97
C ARG A 91 -8.20 -6.59 -10.30
N ASN A 92 -7.29 -5.61 -10.33
CA ASN A 92 -6.52 -5.28 -11.52
C ASN A 92 -5.22 -6.07 -11.66
N GLN A 93 -4.89 -7.00 -10.75
CA GLN A 93 -3.59 -7.67 -10.70
C GLN A 93 -3.29 -8.47 -11.97
N LEU A 94 -4.28 -9.17 -12.53
CA LEU A 94 -4.09 -9.93 -13.78
C LEU A 94 -3.65 -9.02 -14.94
N TYR A 95 -4.24 -7.83 -15.05
CA TYR A 95 -3.88 -6.87 -16.08
C TYR A 95 -2.49 -6.25 -15.85
N GLN A 96 -2.13 -6.02 -14.58
CA GLN A 96 -0.79 -5.57 -14.19
C GLN A 96 0.27 -6.59 -14.60
N GLU A 97 0.05 -7.87 -14.26
CA GLU A 97 0.97 -8.97 -14.58
C GLU A 97 1.11 -9.18 -16.10
N GLN A 98 -0.01 -9.23 -16.84
CA GLN A 98 0.02 -9.34 -18.30
C GLN A 98 0.77 -8.18 -18.94
N LYS A 99 0.56 -6.95 -18.45
CA LYS A 99 1.26 -5.77 -18.97
C LYS A 99 2.74 -5.81 -18.63
N TYR A 100 3.11 -6.23 -17.42
CA TYR A 100 4.51 -6.40 -17.02
C TYR A 100 5.22 -7.41 -17.92
N SER A 101 4.60 -8.58 -18.18
CA SER A 101 5.16 -9.60 -19.06
C SER A 101 5.26 -9.19 -20.54
N GLN A 102 4.48 -8.19 -20.98
CA GLN A 102 4.59 -7.65 -22.35
C GLN A 102 5.72 -6.63 -22.51
N LEU A 103 6.14 -5.98 -21.42
CA LEU A 103 7.14 -4.92 -21.42
C LEU A 103 8.54 -5.42 -21.07
N MET A 104 8.65 -6.61 -20.50
CA MET A 104 9.89 -7.36 -20.28
C MET A 104 10.19 -8.27 -21.47
#